data_AF-A0A9Q4DPT4-F1
#
_entry.id   AF-A0A9Q4DPT4-F1
#
_cell.length_a   1.000
_cell.length_b   1.000
_cell.length_c   1.000
_cell.angle_alpha   90.00
_cell.angle_beta   90.00
_cell.angle_gamma   90.00
#
_symmetry.space_group_name_H-M   'P 1'
#
loop_
_entity.id
_entity.type
_entity.pdbx_description
1 polymer ?
#
loop_
_entity_poly.entity_id
_entity_poly.type
_entity_poly.pdbx_seq_one_letter_code
_entity_poly.pdbx_strand_id
1 'polypeptide(L)'
;MGGGLYGHRDIEDERLKEWIKTWEAENYIHFFSNYYGVGMNAEFKDSLAKQVELVKQASSSITVSEDRYLFDEVMKYMTPEMFYCYFRYDSSTAYCGNYYEVLIEFADELTKKKLIKGYDYVQTGGITLEKNGEVIGHIGQMSDLFWHTFYDQYIVEDYGAIEHARNNDKDITLQIWNDKVFENAEQFYKFIEQILFECNVNLGFGFKMSRFENESELKGHTSNTKLCLSNIELEETPLRYFNFANYTKIPRHKYLAYYQVIEFFFTRAVREARFPKPNELLIVKYIATNSITELEVVTWLDDIKSRGKHYTEPLEKYPALFPLKATEIVESVAKRIYLIRCSLVHSKEAPNDANFIPNLNDEIIDKEISLIKYVAEKVLYKWSNAPE
;
A
#
# COMPACT_ATOMS: atom_id res chain seq x y z
N MET A 1 35.69 -2.51 5.05
CA MET A 1 35.08 -1.17 4.89
C MET A 1 34.32 -1.20 3.57
N GLY A 2 33.01 -1.39 3.64
CA GLY A 2 32.11 -1.29 2.50
C GLY A 2 30.84 -0.69 3.06
N GLY A 3 30.92 0.59 3.45
CA GLY A 3 29.76 1.36 3.87
C GLY A 3 28.97 1.67 2.60
N GLY A 4 27.69 1.34 2.58
CA GLY A 4 26.80 1.77 1.52
C GLY A 4 26.87 3.29 1.37
N LEU A 5 26.68 3.79 0.16
CA LEU A 5 26.41 5.21 -0.05
C LEU A 5 25.16 5.55 0.75
N TYR A 6 25.30 6.43 1.73
CA TYR A 6 24.18 7.00 2.47
C TYR A 6 23.60 8.13 1.62
N GLY A 7 22.66 7.82 0.73
CA GLY A 7 22.19 8.74 -0.31
C GLY A 7 21.50 10.01 0.22
N HIS A 8 21.05 10.04 1.47
CA HIS A 8 20.56 11.28 2.09
C HIS A 8 21.66 12.35 2.21
N ARG A 9 22.93 11.98 2.05
CA ARG A 9 24.06 12.93 1.99
C ARG A 9 24.13 13.69 0.67
N ASP A 10 23.42 13.22 -0.35
CA ASP A 10 23.29 13.88 -1.66
C ASP A 10 22.04 14.78 -1.73
N ILE A 11 21.43 15.11 -0.58
CA ILE A 11 20.40 16.15 -0.49
C ILE A 11 21.03 17.51 -0.76
N GLU A 12 20.48 18.25 -1.71
CA GLU A 12 20.95 19.59 -2.07
C GLU A 12 20.47 20.61 -1.01
N ASP A 13 21.42 21.28 -0.33
CA ASP A 13 21.15 22.22 0.76
C ASP A 13 20.10 23.29 0.42
N GLU A 14 20.20 23.92 -0.76
CA GLU A 14 19.26 24.97 -1.16
C GLU A 14 17.86 24.40 -1.41
N ARG A 15 17.77 23.19 -1.99
CA ARG A 15 16.47 22.52 -2.20
C ARG A 15 15.84 22.07 -0.89
N LEU A 16 16.66 21.61 0.07
CA LEU A 16 16.20 21.31 1.43
C LEU A 16 15.61 22.56 2.10
N LYS A 17 16.30 23.70 2.03
CA LYS A 17 15.81 24.97 2.59
C LYS A 17 14.51 25.43 1.92
N GLU A 18 14.45 25.38 0.60
CA GLU A 18 13.26 25.74 -0.16
C GLU A 18 12.07 24.83 0.20
N TRP A 19 12.30 23.53 0.28
CA TRP A 19 11.27 22.57 0.66
C TRP A 19 10.76 22.79 2.08
N ILE A 20 11.63 22.97 3.08
CA ILE A 20 11.21 23.24 4.47
C ILE A 20 10.40 24.55 4.56
N LYS A 21 10.75 25.58 3.77
CA LYS A 21 9.99 26.83 3.74
C LYS A 21 8.53 26.64 3.31
N THR A 22 8.24 25.61 2.51
CA THR A 22 6.86 25.28 2.07
C THR A 22 6.03 24.52 3.11
N TRP A 23 6.59 24.17 4.26
CA TRP A 23 5.84 23.45 5.29
C TRP A 23 4.74 24.32 5.91
N GLU A 24 3.49 23.87 5.83
CA GLU A 24 2.36 24.57 6.46
C GLU A 24 2.12 24.00 7.87
N ALA A 25 1.95 24.86 8.86
CA ALA A 25 1.74 24.46 10.26
C ALA A 25 0.41 23.73 10.45
N GLU A 26 -0.61 24.12 9.67
CA GLU A 26 -1.93 23.49 9.65
C GLU A 26 -1.86 22.00 9.29
N ASN A 27 -0.93 21.61 8.40
CA ASN A 27 -0.73 20.20 8.04
C ASN A 27 -0.26 19.40 9.25
N TYR A 28 0.71 19.91 10.00
CA TYR A 28 1.23 19.24 11.19
C TYR A 28 0.19 19.18 12.32
N ILE A 29 -0.56 20.25 12.53
CA ILE A 29 -1.67 20.27 13.50
C ILE A 29 -2.73 19.24 13.10
N HIS A 30 -3.12 19.16 11.83
CA HIS A 30 -4.11 18.20 11.37
C HIS A 30 -3.60 16.76 11.51
N PHE A 31 -2.37 16.51 11.09
CA PHE A 31 -1.70 15.22 11.24
C PHE A 31 -1.68 14.77 12.70
N PHE A 32 -1.17 15.60 13.61
CA PHE A 32 -1.05 15.27 15.02
C PHE A 32 -2.42 14.94 15.65
N SER A 33 -3.46 15.68 15.27
CA SER A 33 -4.84 15.43 15.75
C SER A 33 -5.33 14.05 15.34
N ASN A 34 -5.10 13.69 14.08
CA ASN A 34 -5.57 12.44 13.50
C ASN A 34 -4.76 11.25 14.03
N TYR A 35 -3.44 11.40 14.12
CA TYR A 35 -2.51 10.36 14.54
C TYR A 35 -2.78 9.90 15.98
N TYR A 36 -2.95 10.84 16.91
CA TYR A 36 -3.24 10.52 18.32
C TYR A 36 -4.73 10.44 18.64
N GLY A 37 -5.61 10.83 17.72
CA GLY A 37 -7.07 10.83 17.95
C GLY A 37 -7.52 11.77 19.08
N VAL A 38 -6.77 12.83 19.36
CA VAL A 38 -7.04 13.76 20.47
C VAL A 38 -7.56 15.11 20.00
N GLY A 39 -8.56 15.63 20.73
CA GLY A 39 -9.00 17.01 20.58
C GLY A 39 -7.98 17.97 21.18
N MET A 40 -7.51 18.93 20.39
CA MET A 40 -6.47 19.89 20.81
C MET A 40 -7.07 21.27 21.13
N ASN A 41 -6.66 21.84 22.27
CA ASN A 41 -6.97 23.23 22.61
C ASN A 41 -6.13 24.21 21.78
N ALA A 42 -6.46 25.51 21.84
CA ALA A 42 -5.78 26.53 21.04
C ALA A 42 -4.29 26.68 21.40
N GLU A 43 -3.96 26.67 22.68
CA GLU A 43 -2.57 26.82 23.16
C GLU A 43 -1.65 25.71 22.64
N PHE A 44 -2.13 24.47 22.60
CA PHE A 44 -1.35 23.35 22.08
C PHE A 44 -1.17 23.45 20.56
N LYS A 45 -2.20 23.86 19.81
CA LYS A 45 -2.08 24.14 18.37
C LYS A 45 -1.05 25.22 18.09
N ASP A 46 -1.06 26.31 18.87
CA ASP A 46 -0.07 27.39 18.77
C ASP A 46 1.35 26.89 19.05
N SER A 47 1.51 25.96 19.99
CA SER A 47 2.80 25.32 20.28
C SER A 47 3.32 24.50 19.10
N LEU A 48 2.47 23.66 18.48
CA LEU A 48 2.83 22.88 17.30
C LEU A 48 3.20 23.78 16.11
N ALA A 49 2.45 24.86 15.88
CA ALA A 49 2.78 25.84 14.85
C ALA A 49 4.15 26.49 15.08
N LYS A 50 4.47 26.86 16.34
CA LYS A 50 5.79 27.41 16.70
C LYS A 50 6.92 26.43 16.44
N GLN A 51 6.71 25.12 16.64
CA GLN A 51 7.74 24.12 16.31
C GLN A 51 8.08 24.13 14.82
N VAL A 52 7.08 24.19 13.94
CA VAL A 52 7.28 24.27 12.48
C VAL A 52 8.08 25.53 12.12
N GLU A 53 7.71 26.68 12.69
CA GLU A 53 8.42 27.93 12.46
C GLU A 53 9.86 27.92 12.97
N LEU A 54 10.14 27.27 14.11
CA LEU A 54 11.50 27.09 14.61
C LEU A 54 12.37 26.30 13.63
N VAL A 55 11.85 25.23 13.04
CA VAL A 55 12.57 24.42 12.04
C VAL A 55 12.83 25.23 10.75
N LYS A 56 11.87 26.03 10.29
CA LYS A 56 12.07 26.94 9.15
C LYS A 56 13.16 27.99 9.41
N GLN A 57 13.17 28.57 10.61
CA GLN A 57 14.19 29.54 11.01
C GLN A 57 15.57 28.89 11.13
N ALA A 58 15.65 27.71 11.75
CA ALA A 58 16.88 26.95 11.88
C ALA A 58 17.47 26.60 10.51
N SER A 59 16.68 25.97 9.62
CA SER A 59 17.12 25.59 8.27
C SER A 59 17.62 26.77 7.44
N SER A 60 17.01 27.95 7.59
CA SER A 60 17.41 29.15 6.85
C SER A 60 18.67 29.83 7.41
N SER A 61 19.00 29.61 8.68
CA SER A 61 20.11 30.28 9.37
C SER A 61 21.38 29.43 9.46
N ILE A 62 21.26 28.11 9.36
CA ILE A 62 22.41 27.21 9.38
C ILE A 62 23.21 27.35 8.09
N THR A 63 24.52 27.53 8.25
CA THR A 63 25.52 27.40 7.18
C THR A 63 26.43 26.25 7.57
N VAL A 64 26.48 25.20 6.76
CA VAL A 64 27.32 24.03 7.01
C VAL A 64 28.70 24.19 6.38
N SER A 65 29.71 23.63 7.03
CA SER A 65 31.06 23.45 6.50
C SER A 65 31.10 22.25 5.54
N GLU A 66 32.13 22.15 4.69
CA GLU A 66 32.27 21.08 3.68
C GLU A 66 32.09 19.64 4.20
N ASP A 67 32.45 19.35 5.46
CA ASP A 67 32.34 18.01 6.06
C ASP A 67 31.03 17.74 6.81
N ARG A 68 30.03 18.64 6.72
CA ARG A 68 28.73 18.49 7.40
C ARG A 68 27.57 18.64 6.44
N TYR A 69 26.50 17.90 6.71
CA TYR A 69 25.27 17.95 5.93
C TYR A 69 24.24 18.83 6.62
N LEU A 70 23.58 19.71 5.87
CA LEU A 70 22.55 20.59 6.42
C LEU A 70 21.43 19.79 7.09
N PHE A 71 21.01 18.69 6.47
CA PHE A 71 19.98 17.81 7.01
C PHE A 71 20.27 17.36 8.45
N ASP A 72 21.48 16.91 8.73
CA ASP A 72 21.92 16.45 10.06
C ASP A 72 21.84 17.55 11.13
N GLU A 73 22.03 18.82 10.74
CA GLU A 73 21.91 19.95 11.65
C GLU A 73 20.46 20.37 11.85
N VAL A 74 19.63 20.34 10.80
CA VAL A 74 18.21 20.69 10.90
C VAL A 74 17.42 19.65 11.68
N MET A 75 17.70 18.36 11.50
CA MET A 75 16.96 17.28 12.18
C MET A 75 16.99 17.39 13.71
N LYS A 76 18.02 18.04 14.28
CA LYS A 76 18.13 18.29 15.73
C LYS A 76 17.02 19.19 16.29
N TYR A 77 16.33 19.92 15.42
CA TYR A 77 15.21 20.80 15.76
C TYR A 77 13.84 20.16 15.51
N MET A 78 13.80 18.93 14.97
CA MET A 78 12.57 18.23 14.62
C MET A 78 12.15 17.25 15.71
N THR A 79 10.84 17.05 15.85
CA THR A 79 10.29 15.93 16.64
C THR A 79 10.07 14.71 15.74
N PRO A 80 9.96 13.48 16.29
CA PRO A 80 9.62 12.29 15.51
C PRO A 80 8.37 12.47 14.64
N GLU A 81 7.34 13.13 15.18
CA GLU A 81 6.06 13.34 14.48
C GLU A 81 6.21 14.26 13.27
N MET A 82 7.20 15.16 13.25
CA MET A 82 7.50 15.98 12.08
C MET A 82 8.06 15.12 10.94
N PHE A 83 8.86 14.09 11.24
CA PHE A 83 9.29 13.13 10.23
C PHE A 83 8.10 12.40 9.62
N TYR A 84 7.19 11.93 10.46
CA TYR A 84 6.01 11.20 10.00
C TYR A 84 5.09 12.08 9.16
N CYS A 85 4.96 13.36 9.53
CA CYS A 85 4.09 14.31 8.87
C CYS A 85 4.63 14.82 7.53
N TYR A 86 5.91 15.22 7.48
CA TYR A 86 6.45 15.97 6.34
C TYR A 86 7.28 15.11 5.39
N PHE A 87 7.92 14.04 5.87
CA PHE A 87 8.83 13.24 5.05
C PHE A 87 8.17 12.02 4.42
N ARG A 88 7.02 11.57 4.94
CA ARG A 88 6.24 10.50 4.28
C ARG A 88 5.60 11.06 3.02
N TYR A 89 6.11 10.62 1.88
CA TYR A 89 5.49 10.89 0.59
C TYR A 89 4.24 10.02 0.40
N ASP A 90 4.34 8.76 0.81
CA ASP A 90 3.25 7.78 0.84
C ASP A 90 3.48 6.78 2.00
N SER A 91 2.78 5.65 1.99
CA SER A 91 2.86 4.58 3.00
C SER A 91 4.16 3.75 2.98
N SER A 92 5.15 4.10 2.15
CA SER A 92 6.37 3.32 1.90
C SER A 92 7.54 4.12 1.31
N THR A 93 7.32 5.39 0.99
CA THR A 93 8.29 6.29 0.36
C THR A 93 8.56 7.50 1.24
N ALA A 94 9.84 7.78 1.47
CA ALA A 94 10.31 9.03 2.07
C ALA A 94 10.70 10.04 0.98
N TYR A 95 10.45 11.32 1.21
CA TYR A 95 10.84 12.43 0.34
C TYR A 95 11.45 13.58 1.15
N CYS A 96 12.55 14.15 0.65
CA CYS A 96 13.24 15.29 1.25
C CYS A 96 13.97 16.11 0.17
N GLY A 97 13.44 17.27 -0.20
CA GLY A 97 14.09 18.19 -1.16
C GLY A 97 14.19 17.63 -2.58
N ASN A 98 15.29 16.96 -2.90
CA ASN A 98 15.55 16.25 -4.18
C ASN A 98 15.67 14.72 -4.00
N TYR A 99 15.59 14.26 -2.76
CA TYR A 99 15.85 12.88 -2.37
C TYR A 99 14.55 12.11 -2.18
N TYR A 100 14.50 10.91 -2.77
CA TYR A 100 13.46 9.93 -2.59
C TYR A 100 14.06 8.62 -2.11
N GLU A 101 13.38 7.95 -1.19
CA GLU A 101 13.76 6.61 -0.76
C GLU A 101 12.54 5.73 -0.59
N VAL A 102 12.57 4.56 -1.24
CA VAL A 102 11.42 3.68 -1.39
C VAL A 102 11.72 2.33 -0.77
N LEU A 103 10.78 1.81 0.03
CA LEU A 103 10.84 0.45 0.54
C LEU A 103 10.67 -0.55 -0.60
N ILE A 104 11.63 -1.45 -0.74
CA ILE A 104 11.56 -2.56 -1.70
C ILE A 104 11.85 -3.88 -0.97
N GLU A 105 11.47 -4.98 -1.61
CA GLU A 105 11.73 -6.33 -1.10
C GLU A 105 12.39 -7.17 -2.19
N PHE A 106 13.18 -8.15 -1.75
CA PHE A 106 13.64 -9.19 -2.66
C PHE A 106 12.44 -9.97 -3.21
N ALA A 107 12.40 -10.15 -4.54
CA ALA A 107 11.37 -10.94 -5.19
C ALA A 107 11.50 -12.44 -4.86
N ASP A 108 12.72 -12.88 -4.52
CA ASP A 108 13.04 -14.27 -4.24
C ASP A 108 14.29 -14.41 -3.33
N GLU A 109 14.43 -15.59 -2.73
CA GLU A 109 15.55 -15.90 -1.82
C GLU A 109 16.92 -15.98 -2.52
N LEU A 110 16.98 -16.23 -3.83
CA LEU A 110 18.25 -16.20 -4.56
C LEU A 110 18.76 -14.77 -4.69
N THR A 111 17.89 -13.82 -5.05
CA THR A 111 18.24 -12.40 -5.10
C THR A 111 18.73 -11.93 -3.73
N LYS A 112 18.00 -12.26 -2.66
CA LYS A 112 18.39 -11.94 -1.29
C LYS A 112 19.79 -12.43 -0.95
N LYS A 113 20.12 -13.69 -1.27
CA LYS A 113 21.43 -14.29 -0.99
C LYS A 113 22.59 -13.68 -1.81
N LYS A 114 22.31 -13.00 -2.91
CA LYS A 114 23.33 -12.28 -3.69
C LYS A 114 23.71 -10.94 -3.05
N LEU A 115 22.81 -10.31 -2.31
CA LEU A 115 23.03 -8.99 -1.70
C LEU A 115 23.23 -9.04 -0.18
N ILE A 116 22.57 -9.96 0.52
CA ILE A 116 22.70 -10.12 1.96
C ILE A 116 23.64 -11.27 2.26
N LYS A 117 24.76 -10.95 2.94
CA LYS A 117 25.69 -11.93 3.47
C LYS A 117 25.39 -12.20 4.95
N GLY A 118 25.32 -13.49 5.31
CA GLY A 118 25.21 -13.97 6.69
C GLY A 118 23.84 -14.56 7.06
N TYR A 119 23.81 -15.29 8.19
CA TYR A 119 22.58 -15.82 8.81
C TYR A 119 22.18 -14.96 10.01
N ASP A 120 23.14 -14.66 10.90
CA ASP A 120 22.96 -13.89 12.14
C ASP A 120 23.60 -12.49 12.11
N TYR A 121 24.65 -12.29 11.30
CA TYR A 121 25.26 -10.98 11.02
C TYR A 121 24.98 -10.60 9.58
N VAL A 122 24.05 -9.67 9.39
CA VAL A 122 23.63 -9.23 8.05
C VAL A 122 24.58 -8.13 7.57
N GLN A 123 25.37 -8.43 6.55
CA GLN A 123 26.03 -7.40 5.75
C GLN A 123 25.26 -7.24 4.44
N THR A 124 24.69 -6.06 4.23
CA THR A 124 23.93 -5.72 3.02
C THR A 124 24.87 -5.10 1.99
N GLY A 125 24.99 -5.74 0.83
CA GLY A 125 25.62 -5.17 -0.36
C GLY A 125 24.76 -4.08 -0.99
N GLY A 126 25.25 -3.49 -2.08
CA GLY A 126 24.55 -2.40 -2.74
C GLY A 126 24.69 -2.42 -4.25
N ILE A 127 23.76 -1.73 -4.93
CA ILE A 127 23.77 -1.51 -6.37
C ILE A 127 23.78 0.00 -6.60
N THR A 128 24.86 0.53 -7.14
CA THR A 128 24.95 1.92 -7.59
C THR A 128 24.21 2.08 -8.91
N LEU A 129 23.33 3.08 -8.98
CA LEU A 129 22.56 3.40 -10.18
C LEU A 129 23.24 4.54 -10.92
N GLU A 130 23.67 4.27 -12.14
CA GLU A 130 24.28 5.26 -13.03
C GLU A 130 23.41 5.50 -14.26
N LYS A 131 23.24 6.76 -14.65
CA LYS A 131 22.57 7.16 -15.88
C LYS A 131 23.37 8.27 -16.55
N ASN A 132 23.72 8.07 -17.83
CA ASN A 132 24.53 9.02 -18.60
C ASN A 132 25.89 9.38 -17.94
N GLY A 133 26.48 8.45 -17.19
CA GLY A 133 27.77 8.65 -16.50
C GLY A 133 27.68 9.41 -15.17
N GLU A 134 26.47 9.71 -14.70
CA GLU A 134 26.21 10.30 -13.38
C GLU A 134 25.59 9.24 -12.46
N VAL A 135 26.02 9.22 -11.19
CA VAL A 135 25.37 8.40 -10.16
C VAL A 135 24.10 9.11 -9.71
N ILE A 136 22.97 8.46 -9.92
CA ILE A 136 21.64 9.02 -9.67
C ILE A 136 20.94 8.41 -8.44
N GLY A 137 21.45 7.30 -7.93
CA GLY A 137 20.80 6.54 -6.89
C GLY A 137 21.57 5.30 -6.43
N HIS A 138 21.00 4.60 -5.47
CA HIS A 138 21.57 3.38 -4.89
C HIS A 138 20.47 2.46 -4.33
N ILE A 139 20.60 1.16 -4.55
CA ILE A 139 19.79 0.13 -3.86
C ILE A 139 20.65 -0.51 -2.78
N GLY A 140 20.20 -0.52 -1.53
CA GLY A 140 20.95 -1.15 -0.45
C GLY A 140 20.38 -0.86 0.93
N GLN A 141 21.29 -0.75 1.91
CA GLN A 141 20.91 -0.48 3.29
C GLN A 141 20.06 0.79 3.40
N MET A 142 18.96 0.69 4.14
CA MET A 142 18.09 1.78 4.51
C MET A 142 18.86 2.95 5.17
N SER A 143 18.48 4.18 4.81
CA SER A 143 19.08 5.37 5.40
C SER A 143 18.51 5.73 6.77
N ASP A 144 19.25 6.52 7.56
CA ASP A 144 18.77 7.07 8.83
C ASP A 144 17.55 7.98 8.63
N LEU A 145 17.47 8.70 7.49
CA LEU A 145 16.30 9.50 7.15
C LEU A 145 15.06 8.61 7.01
N PHE A 146 15.15 7.51 6.27
CA PHE A 146 14.02 6.60 6.10
C PHE A 146 13.64 5.94 7.42
N TRP A 147 14.63 5.54 8.23
CA TRP A 147 14.42 5.04 9.58
C TRP A 147 13.61 6.02 10.44
N HIS A 148 14.01 7.30 10.50
CA HIS A 148 13.27 8.31 11.25
C HIS A 148 11.88 8.59 10.66
N THR A 149 11.73 8.50 9.34
CA THR A 149 10.45 8.71 8.65
C THR A 149 9.42 7.63 8.98
N PHE A 150 9.85 6.39 9.20
CA PHE A 150 8.96 5.24 9.44
C PHE A 150 9.22 4.53 10.78
N TYR A 151 9.83 5.21 11.75
CA TYR A 151 10.21 4.61 13.03
C TYR A 151 9.05 3.93 13.76
N ASP A 152 7.87 4.56 13.77
CA ASP A 152 6.62 4.01 14.34
C ASP A 152 6.17 2.70 13.67
N GLN A 153 6.56 2.45 12.41
CA GLN A 153 6.26 1.19 11.70
C GLN A 153 7.19 0.04 12.14
N TYR A 154 8.33 0.36 12.74
CA TYR A 154 9.32 -0.63 13.19
C TYR A 154 9.27 -0.88 14.69
N ILE A 155 8.94 0.15 15.46
CA ILE A 155 9.03 0.16 16.91
C ILE A 155 7.68 0.52 17.52
N VAL A 156 7.20 -0.35 18.39
CA VAL A 156 6.03 -0.10 19.24
C VAL A 156 6.52 0.15 20.66
N GLU A 157 6.19 1.32 21.19
CA GLU A 157 6.50 1.69 22.58
C GLU A 157 5.27 1.43 23.47
N ASP A 158 5.39 0.50 24.41
CA ASP A 158 4.30 0.10 25.31
C ASP A 158 4.77 0.17 26.77
N TYR A 159 4.25 1.14 27.54
CA TYR A 159 4.63 1.38 28.95
C TYR A 159 6.14 1.45 29.23
N GLY A 160 6.92 2.02 28.30
CA GLY A 160 8.38 2.14 28.42
C GLY A 160 9.17 0.90 27.99
N ALA A 161 8.50 -0.14 27.50
CA ALA A 161 9.12 -1.22 26.74
C ALA A 161 9.18 -0.86 25.25
N ILE A 162 10.31 -1.16 24.62
CA ILE A 162 10.53 -1.00 23.18
C ILE A 162 10.40 -2.39 22.56
N GLU A 163 9.35 -2.61 21.77
CA GLU A 163 9.11 -3.85 21.04
C GLU A 163 9.34 -3.62 19.54
N HIS A 164 10.06 -4.53 18.88
CA HIS A 164 10.26 -4.49 17.43
C HIS A 164 9.07 -5.14 16.72
N ALA A 165 8.23 -4.34 16.07
CA ALA A 165 7.13 -4.82 15.22
C ALA A 165 7.64 -5.41 13.90
N ARG A 166 8.78 -4.91 13.40
CA ARG A 166 9.42 -5.37 12.16
C ARG A 166 10.93 -5.45 12.31
N ASN A 167 11.55 -6.41 11.63
CA ASN A 167 13.00 -6.55 11.58
C ASN A 167 13.58 -5.63 10.49
N ASN A 168 14.23 -4.54 10.90
CA ASN A 168 14.85 -3.54 10.03
C ASN A 168 16.16 -4.02 9.38
N ASP A 169 16.89 -4.96 9.98
CA ASP A 169 18.18 -5.47 9.47
C ASP A 169 18.06 -6.17 8.11
N LYS A 170 16.84 -6.50 7.67
CA LYS A 170 16.57 -7.26 6.44
C LYS A 170 15.88 -6.44 5.37
N ASP A 171 15.46 -5.22 5.68
CA ASP A 171 14.85 -4.34 4.71
C ASP A 171 15.92 -3.68 3.82
N ILE A 172 15.54 -3.45 2.56
CA ILE A 172 16.40 -2.83 1.55
C ILE A 172 15.60 -1.70 0.91
N THR A 173 16.27 -0.60 0.62
CA THR A 173 15.62 0.58 0.03
C THR A 173 16.25 0.94 -1.30
N LEU A 174 15.47 1.58 -2.15
CA LEU A 174 15.91 2.26 -3.36
C LEU A 174 15.98 3.75 -3.08
N GLN A 175 17.18 4.31 -3.15
CA GLN A 175 17.49 5.72 -2.90
C GLN A 175 17.75 6.43 -4.24
N ILE A 176 17.13 7.58 -4.47
CA ILE A 176 17.29 8.39 -5.69
C ILE A 176 17.43 9.85 -5.26
N TRP A 177 18.53 10.50 -5.64
CA TRP A 177 18.81 11.91 -5.31
C TRP A 177 18.92 12.81 -6.53
N ASN A 178 18.92 12.26 -7.75
CA ASN A 178 18.78 13.04 -8.96
C ASN A 178 17.35 12.93 -9.49
N ASP A 179 16.49 13.82 -9.00
CA ASP A 179 15.08 13.88 -9.38
C ASP A 179 14.83 14.52 -10.75
N LYS A 180 15.84 15.11 -11.41
CA LYS A 180 15.72 15.67 -12.78
C LYS A 180 15.38 14.61 -13.83
N VAL A 181 15.43 13.32 -13.46
CA VAL A 181 15.09 12.19 -14.31
C VAL A 181 13.58 11.91 -14.37
N PHE A 182 12.76 12.61 -13.58
CA PHE A 182 11.30 12.57 -13.60
C PHE A 182 10.69 13.94 -13.24
N GLU A 183 9.50 14.25 -13.76
CA GLU A 183 8.86 15.56 -13.56
C GLU A 183 7.70 15.52 -12.54
N ASN A 184 7.16 14.33 -12.27
CA ASN A 184 5.99 14.16 -11.41
C ASN A 184 5.94 12.74 -10.81
N ALA A 185 4.99 12.52 -9.90
CA ALA A 185 4.78 11.25 -9.20
C ALA A 185 4.62 10.05 -10.14
N GLU A 186 3.88 10.20 -11.24
CA GLU A 186 3.64 9.12 -12.19
C GLU A 186 4.95 8.72 -12.89
N GLN A 187 5.71 9.70 -13.37
CA GLN A 187 7.02 9.47 -13.97
C GLN A 187 8.02 8.87 -12.96
N PHE A 188 7.95 9.28 -11.69
CA PHE A 188 8.76 8.72 -10.62
C PHE A 188 8.51 7.22 -10.43
N TYR A 189 7.27 6.77 -10.23
CA TYR A 189 6.99 5.33 -10.08
C TYR A 189 7.27 4.54 -11.36
N LYS A 190 7.02 5.13 -12.54
CA LYS A 190 7.42 4.50 -13.80
C LYS A 190 8.93 4.31 -13.89
N PHE A 191 9.71 5.27 -13.37
CA PHE A 191 11.15 5.18 -13.32
C PHE A 191 11.63 4.10 -12.34
N ILE A 192 10.98 3.95 -11.19
CA ILE A 192 11.24 2.84 -10.26
C ILE A 192 11.01 1.50 -10.95
N GLU A 193 9.87 1.30 -11.60
CA GLU A 193 9.56 0.05 -12.31
C GLU A 193 10.63 -0.25 -13.39
N GLN A 194 11.12 0.78 -14.09
CA GLN A 194 12.24 0.63 -15.03
C GLN A 194 13.53 0.18 -14.31
N ILE A 195 13.88 0.77 -13.17
CA ILE A 195 15.05 0.36 -12.38
C ILE A 195 14.92 -1.11 -11.95
N LEU A 196 13.76 -1.52 -11.43
CA LEU A 196 13.54 -2.89 -10.97
C LEU A 196 13.66 -3.89 -12.14
N PHE A 197 13.10 -3.54 -13.30
CA PHE A 197 13.24 -4.33 -14.52
C PHE A 197 14.70 -4.46 -14.96
N GLU A 198 15.44 -3.35 -15.04
CA GLU A 198 16.84 -3.36 -15.47
C GLU A 198 17.75 -4.09 -14.47
N CYS A 199 17.51 -3.96 -13.16
CA CYS A 199 18.19 -4.75 -12.14
C CYS A 199 17.99 -6.25 -12.37
N ASN A 200 16.78 -6.67 -12.72
CA ASN A 200 16.47 -8.07 -12.98
C ASN A 200 17.15 -8.54 -14.28
N VAL A 201 16.92 -7.84 -15.38
CA VAL A 201 17.36 -8.29 -16.71
C VAL A 201 18.87 -8.19 -16.89
N ASN A 202 19.50 -7.12 -16.40
CA ASN A 202 20.92 -6.86 -16.65
C ASN A 202 21.83 -7.44 -15.55
N LEU A 203 21.35 -7.51 -14.31
CA LEU A 203 22.16 -7.92 -13.16
C LEU A 203 21.65 -9.20 -12.49
N GLY A 204 20.46 -9.69 -12.86
CA GLY A 204 19.85 -10.86 -12.25
C GLY A 204 19.40 -10.62 -10.80
N PHE A 205 19.10 -9.38 -10.42
CA PHE A 205 18.52 -9.05 -9.12
C PHE A 205 17.02 -8.77 -9.24
N GLY A 206 16.20 -9.67 -8.69
CA GLY A 206 14.74 -9.52 -8.66
C GLY A 206 14.29 -8.76 -7.42
N PHE A 207 13.66 -7.61 -7.63
CA PHE A 207 13.02 -6.83 -6.57
C PHE A 207 11.54 -6.61 -6.85
N LYS A 208 10.80 -6.24 -5.82
CA LYS A 208 9.42 -5.75 -5.90
C LYS A 208 9.26 -4.55 -4.98
N MET A 209 8.38 -3.62 -5.33
CA MET A 209 7.98 -2.58 -4.38
C MET A 209 7.29 -3.22 -3.18
N SER A 210 7.51 -2.65 -1.99
CA SER A 210 6.87 -3.08 -0.76
C SER A 210 6.26 -1.89 -0.03
N ARG A 211 5.43 -2.17 0.96
CA ARG A 211 4.72 -1.20 1.78
C ARG A 211 4.56 -1.70 3.20
N PHE A 212 4.39 -0.79 4.13
CA PHE A 212 4.03 -1.16 5.50
C PHE A 212 2.59 -1.69 5.53
N GLU A 213 2.40 -2.83 6.21
CA GLU A 213 1.07 -3.39 6.47
C GLU A 213 0.60 -2.82 7.81
N ASN A 214 -0.52 -2.08 7.82
CA ASN A 214 -1.07 -1.40 9.00
C ASN A 214 -1.26 -2.34 10.20
N GLU A 215 -1.52 -3.63 9.95
CA GLU A 215 -1.73 -4.63 10.98
C GLU A 215 -0.43 -5.06 11.69
N SER A 216 0.74 -4.71 11.16
CA SER A 216 2.04 -5.11 11.73
C SER A 216 2.31 -4.52 13.10
N GLU A 217 1.72 -3.37 13.41
CA GLU A 217 1.85 -2.69 14.71
C GLU A 217 0.91 -3.27 15.78
N LEU A 218 -0.07 -4.07 15.39
CA LEU A 218 -1.08 -4.59 16.31
C LEU A 218 -0.49 -5.72 17.16
N LYS A 219 -0.51 -5.53 18.49
CA LYS A 219 -0.08 -6.57 19.43
C LYS A 219 -0.93 -7.83 19.26
N GLY A 220 -0.28 -8.92 18.87
CA GLY A 220 -0.91 -10.22 18.72
C GLY A 220 -1.39 -10.77 20.06
N HIS A 221 -2.52 -11.48 20.04
CA HIS A 221 -3.06 -12.16 21.22
C HIS A 221 -3.14 -13.65 20.95
N THR A 222 -2.62 -14.47 21.86
CA THR A 222 -2.75 -15.92 21.77
C THR A 222 -4.10 -16.38 22.33
N SER A 223 -4.76 -17.29 21.62
CA SER A 223 -5.95 -17.97 22.13
C SER A 223 -5.98 -19.41 21.62
N ASN A 224 -6.48 -20.32 22.47
CA ASN A 224 -6.76 -21.70 22.06
C ASN A 224 -8.19 -21.75 21.52
N THR A 225 -8.32 -21.84 20.19
CA THR A 225 -9.61 -21.90 19.50
C THR A 225 -9.88 -23.32 18.98
N LYS A 226 -11.13 -23.78 19.08
CA LYS A 226 -11.59 -25.03 18.46
C LYS A 226 -12.39 -24.70 17.20
N LEU A 227 -11.98 -25.26 16.07
CA LEU A 227 -12.75 -25.24 14.83
C LEU A 227 -13.60 -26.51 14.75
N CYS A 228 -14.92 -26.36 14.66
CA CYS A 228 -15.83 -27.45 14.29
C CYS A 228 -16.07 -27.38 12.78
N LEU A 229 -15.55 -28.35 12.04
CA LEU A 229 -15.76 -28.42 10.59
C LEU A 229 -17.22 -28.74 10.28
N SER A 230 -17.79 -28.06 9.29
CA SER A 230 -19.11 -28.39 8.76
C SER A 230 -19.03 -29.66 7.92
N ASN A 231 -20.16 -30.37 7.79
CA ASN A 231 -20.29 -31.51 6.89
C ASN A 231 -20.59 -31.08 5.43
N ILE A 232 -20.40 -29.79 5.10
CA ILE A 232 -20.67 -29.28 3.75
C ILE A 232 -19.49 -29.66 2.86
N GLU A 233 -19.79 -30.33 1.75
CA GLU A 233 -18.79 -30.62 0.72
C GLU A 233 -18.71 -29.43 -0.25
N LEU A 234 -17.53 -28.81 -0.33
CA LEU A 234 -17.27 -27.67 -1.20
C LEU A 234 -16.50 -28.13 -2.43
N GLU A 235 -16.81 -27.55 -3.60
CA GLU A 235 -16.09 -27.90 -4.82
C GLU A 235 -14.62 -27.45 -4.74
N GLU A 236 -13.72 -28.37 -5.07
CA GLU A 236 -12.27 -28.21 -4.83
C GLU A 236 -11.69 -26.98 -5.53
N THR A 237 -12.02 -26.80 -6.81
CA THR A 237 -11.45 -25.72 -7.64
C THR A 237 -11.77 -24.32 -7.08
N PRO A 238 -13.05 -23.93 -6.88
CA PRO A 238 -13.37 -22.63 -6.32
C PRO A 238 -12.90 -22.50 -4.86
N LEU A 239 -12.85 -23.59 -4.07
CA LEU A 239 -12.26 -23.57 -2.73
C LEU A 239 -10.75 -23.24 -2.77
N ARG A 240 -9.99 -23.80 -3.71
CA ARG A 240 -8.56 -23.50 -3.89
C ARG A 240 -8.33 -22.05 -4.28
N TYR A 241 -9.17 -21.47 -5.16
CA TYR A 241 -9.10 -20.05 -5.49
C TYR A 241 -9.41 -19.15 -4.28
N PHE A 242 -10.43 -19.50 -3.49
CA PHE A 242 -10.75 -18.79 -2.25
C PHE A 242 -9.57 -18.82 -1.27
N ASN A 243 -8.93 -19.97 -1.10
CA ASN A 243 -7.75 -20.10 -0.24
C ASN A 243 -6.54 -19.34 -0.80
N PHE A 244 -6.30 -19.40 -2.12
CA PHE A 244 -5.25 -18.63 -2.79
C PHE A 244 -5.37 -17.12 -2.54
N ALA A 245 -6.60 -16.61 -2.57
CA ALA A 245 -6.87 -15.22 -2.24
C ALA A 245 -6.53 -14.86 -0.77
N ASN A 246 -6.62 -15.81 0.17
CA ASN A 246 -6.32 -15.54 1.59
C ASN A 246 -4.83 -15.45 1.90
N TYR A 247 -3.96 -16.16 1.17
CA TYR A 247 -2.51 -16.12 1.41
C TYR A 247 -1.72 -15.25 0.42
N THR A 248 -2.38 -14.73 -0.62
CA THR A 248 -1.74 -13.78 -1.55
C THR A 248 -1.67 -12.40 -0.94
N LYS A 249 -0.51 -11.72 -1.01
CA LYS A 249 -0.35 -10.35 -0.48
C LYS A 249 -0.83 -9.24 -1.43
N ILE A 250 -0.77 -9.50 -2.74
CA ILE A 250 -1.07 -8.51 -3.79
C ILE A 250 -2.59 -8.34 -3.93
N PRO A 251 -3.16 -7.14 -3.68
CA PRO A 251 -4.61 -6.93 -3.63
C PRO A 251 -5.32 -7.31 -4.93
N ARG A 252 -4.73 -6.94 -6.07
CA ARG A 252 -5.24 -7.33 -7.39
C ARG A 252 -5.40 -8.84 -7.55
N HIS A 253 -4.41 -9.61 -7.10
CA HIS A 253 -4.47 -11.08 -7.17
C HIS A 253 -5.51 -11.64 -6.20
N LYS A 254 -5.63 -11.08 -4.98
CA LYS A 254 -6.70 -11.43 -4.05
C LYS A 254 -8.07 -11.24 -4.72
N TYR A 255 -8.28 -10.06 -5.32
CA TYR A 255 -9.53 -9.71 -5.98
C TYR A 255 -9.87 -10.69 -7.12
N LEU A 256 -8.94 -10.89 -8.05
CA LEU A 256 -9.14 -11.79 -9.19
C LEU A 256 -9.35 -13.24 -8.77
N ALA A 257 -8.67 -13.70 -7.71
CA ALA A 257 -8.86 -15.04 -7.18
C ALA A 257 -10.25 -15.22 -6.54
N TYR A 258 -10.75 -14.25 -5.77
CA TYR A 258 -12.13 -14.28 -5.30
C TYR A 258 -13.14 -14.20 -6.45
N TYR A 259 -12.85 -13.42 -7.49
CA TYR A 259 -13.67 -13.39 -8.69
C TYR A 259 -13.74 -14.76 -9.39
N GLN A 260 -12.61 -15.48 -9.43
CA GLN A 260 -12.56 -16.81 -10.04
C GLN A 260 -13.47 -17.83 -9.33
N VAL A 261 -13.73 -17.67 -8.03
CA VAL A 261 -14.74 -18.45 -7.29
C VAL A 261 -16.13 -18.24 -7.91
N ILE A 262 -16.46 -17.01 -8.27
CA ILE A 262 -17.74 -16.65 -8.90
C ILE A 262 -17.78 -17.15 -10.36
N GLU A 263 -16.69 -16.91 -11.10
CA GLU A 263 -16.54 -17.29 -12.51
C GLU A 263 -16.66 -18.79 -12.73
N PHE A 264 -16.16 -19.60 -11.79
CA PHE A 264 -16.25 -21.05 -11.85
C PHE A 264 -17.69 -21.56 -12.06
N PHE A 265 -18.69 -20.89 -11.48
CA PHE A 265 -20.09 -21.28 -11.56
C PHE A 265 -20.85 -20.68 -12.76
N PHE A 266 -20.19 -19.95 -13.67
CA PHE A 266 -20.86 -19.28 -14.79
C PHE A 266 -21.64 -20.23 -15.69
N THR A 267 -21.05 -21.37 -16.07
CA THR A 267 -21.70 -22.35 -16.93
C THR A 267 -22.98 -22.92 -16.30
N ARG A 268 -22.94 -23.21 -14.98
CA ARG A 268 -24.08 -23.70 -14.22
C ARG A 268 -25.19 -22.64 -14.17
N ALA A 269 -24.82 -21.40 -13.86
CA ALA A 269 -25.74 -20.26 -13.83
C ALA A 269 -26.42 -20.01 -15.19
N VAL A 270 -25.67 -20.05 -16.30
CA VAL A 270 -26.23 -19.87 -17.66
C VAL A 270 -27.26 -20.95 -17.98
N ARG A 271 -26.98 -22.20 -17.59
CA ARG A 271 -27.88 -23.33 -17.82
C ARG A 271 -29.14 -23.25 -16.96
N GLU A 272 -29.01 -22.94 -15.67
CA GLU A 272 -30.15 -22.79 -14.75
C GLU A 272 -31.05 -21.62 -15.15
N ALA A 273 -30.48 -20.46 -15.48
CA ALA A 273 -31.22 -19.26 -15.87
C ALA A 273 -31.75 -19.29 -17.31
N ARG A 274 -31.24 -20.20 -18.15
CA ARG A 274 -31.57 -20.33 -19.58
C ARG A 274 -31.42 -19.01 -20.35
N PHE A 275 -30.30 -18.32 -20.16
CA PHE A 275 -30.06 -17.03 -20.80
C PHE A 275 -29.97 -17.15 -22.33
N PRO A 276 -30.78 -16.41 -23.11
CA PRO A 276 -30.75 -16.49 -24.57
C PRO A 276 -29.50 -15.82 -25.17
N LYS A 277 -28.97 -14.79 -24.49
CA LYS A 277 -27.73 -14.07 -24.84
C LYS A 277 -26.97 -13.75 -23.56
N PRO A 278 -26.26 -14.70 -22.96
CA PRO A 278 -25.52 -14.47 -21.74
C PRO A 278 -24.39 -13.45 -21.99
N ASN A 279 -24.26 -12.49 -21.10
CA ASN A 279 -23.05 -11.68 -20.96
C ASN A 279 -22.56 -11.79 -19.51
N GLU A 280 -21.29 -11.51 -19.29
CA GLU A 280 -20.64 -11.71 -17.99
C GLU A 280 -21.38 -10.97 -16.86
N LEU A 281 -21.75 -9.70 -17.03
CA LEU A 281 -22.50 -8.94 -16.02
C LEU A 281 -23.85 -9.59 -15.69
N LEU A 282 -24.58 -10.09 -16.69
CA LEU A 282 -25.85 -10.79 -16.48
C LEU A 282 -25.67 -12.05 -15.62
N ILE A 283 -24.61 -12.81 -15.88
CA ILE A 283 -24.29 -14.03 -15.14
C ILE A 283 -23.89 -13.69 -13.70
N VAL A 284 -23.01 -12.70 -13.51
CA VAL A 284 -22.60 -12.23 -12.18
C VAL A 284 -23.79 -11.74 -11.36
N LYS A 285 -24.70 -10.97 -11.98
CA LYS A 285 -25.96 -10.55 -11.33
C LYS A 285 -26.78 -11.75 -10.89
N TYR A 286 -26.96 -12.74 -11.75
CA TYR A 286 -27.73 -13.94 -11.41
C TYR A 286 -27.12 -14.73 -10.26
N ILE A 287 -25.80 -14.95 -10.29
CA ILE A 287 -25.09 -15.65 -9.22
C ILE A 287 -25.21 -14.89 -7.90
N ALA A 288 -24.99 -13.57 -7.91
CA ALA A 288 -25.10 -12.74 -6.70
C ALA A 288 -26.52 -12.78 -6.12
N THR A 289 -27.55 -12.52 -6.93
CA THR A 289 -28.95 -12.53 -6.49
C THR A 289 -29.42 -13.88 -5.95
N ASN A 290 -28.81 -14.99 -6.38
CA ASN A 290 -29.12 -16.32 -5.85
C ASN A 290 -28.25 -16.74 -4.67
N SER A 291 -27.22 -15.96 -4.30
CA SER A 291 -26.26 -16.29 -3.24
C SER A 291 -26.35 -15.40 -2.01
N ILE A 292 -26.80 -14.15 -2.17
CA ILE A 292 -26.90 -13.15 -1.10
C ILE A 292 -28.25 -12.43 -1.14
N THR A 293 -28.72 -12.03 0.03
CA THR A 293 -29.95 -11.24 0.21
C THR A 293 -29.65 -9.75 0.44
N GLU A 294 -30.63 -8.89 0.24
CA GLU A 294 -30.47 -7.45 0.51
C GLU A 294 -30.17 -7.17 1.98
N LEU A 295 -30.86 -7.86 2.89
CA LEU A 295 -30.65 -7.75 4.33
C LEU A 295 -29.21 -8.09 4.72
N GLU A 296 -28.68 -9.17 4.16
CA GLU A 296 -27.29 -9.60 4.37
C GLU A 296 -26.27 -8.53 3.97
N VAL A 297 -26.47 -7.85 2.84
CA VAL A 297 -25.57 -6.77 2.39
C VAL A 297 -25.70 -5.53 3.28
N VAL A 298 -26.91 -5.18 3.69
CA VAL A 298 -27.14 -4.04 4.61
C VAL A 298 -26.49 -4.30 5.95
N THR A 299 -26.70 -5.48 6.55
CA THR A 299 -26.04 -5.85 7.82
C THR A 299 -24.52 -5.84 7.67
N TRP A 300 -23.98 -6.36 6.56
CA TRP A 300 -22.54 -6.31 6.30
C TRP A 300 -22.00 -4.87 6.18
N LEU A 301 -22.76 -3.93 5.61
CA LEU A 301 -22.38 -2.52 5.56
C LEU A 301 -22.41 -1.87 6.96
N ASP A 302 -23.40 -2.20 7.76
CA ASP A 302 -23.62 -1.61 9.09
C ASP A 302 -22.64 -2.13 10.15
N ASP A 303 -22.18 -3.38 10.03
CA ASP A 303 -21.24 -4.04 10.96
C ASP A 303 -19.90 -3.30 11.08
N ILE A 304 -19.57 -2.43 10.12
CA ILE A 304 -18.39 -1.57 10.18
C ILE A 304 -18.77 -0.15 9.78
N LYS A 305 -18.88 0.74 10.76
CA LYS A 305 -19.23 2.16 10.57
C LYS A 305 -18.36 2.90 9.52
N SER A 306 -17.13 2.44 9.27
CA SER A 306 -16.21 3.02 8.27
C SER A 306 -16.47 2.55 6.83
N ARG A 307 -17.27 1.49 6.59
CA ARG A 307 -17.55 0.97 5.24
C ARG A 307 -18.46 1.88 4.42
N GLY A 308 -19.44 2.53 5.05
CA GLY A 308 -20.56 3.20 4.39
C GLY A 308 -20.14 4.12 3.24
N LYS A 309 -19.37 5.18 3.53
CA LYS A 309 -19.03 6.22 2.52
C LYS A 309 -18.33 5.67 1.28
N HIS A 310 -17.37 4.76 1.48
CA HIS A 310 -16.57 4.19 0.39
C HIS A 310 -17.39 3.35 -0.61
N TYR A 311 -18.45 2.69 -0.13
CA TYR A 311 -19.32 1.87 -0.99
C TYR A 311 -20.56 2.60 -1.50
N THR A 312 -21.02 3.66 -0.84
CA THR A 312 -22.28 4.33 -1.19
C THR A 312 -22.11 5.65 -1.93
N GLU A 313 -20.92 6.28 -1.88
CA GLU A 313 -20.64 7.51 -2.60
C GLU A 313 -19.91 7.21 -3.93
N PRO A 314 -20.19 7.97 -5.01
CA PRO A 314 -19.45 7.85 -6.26
C PRO A 314 -18.03 8.39 -6.12
N LEU A 315 -17.05 7.71 -6.70
CA LEU A 315 -15.68 8.20 -6.85
C LEU A 315 -15.41 8.56 -8.31
N GLU A 316 -15.31 9.86 -8.62
CA GLU A 316 -15.08 10.35 -9.99
C GLU A 316 -13.81 9.76 -10.62
N LYS A 317 -12.74 9.63 -9.84
CA LYS A 317 -11.46 9.05 -10.28
C LYS A 317 -11.55 7.55 -10.62
N TYR A 318 -12.47 6.81 -9.98
CA TYR A 318 -12.59 5.37 -10.16
C TYR A 318 -14.04 4.97 -10.48
N PRO A 319 -14.53 5.19 -11.71
CA PRO A 319 -15.89 4.87 -12.12
C PRO A 319 -16.28 3.39 -11.93
N ALA A 320 -15.28 2.48 -11.88
CA ALA A 320 -15.49 1.07 -11.59
C ALA A 320 -16.02 0.81 -10.17
N LEU A 321 -15.76 1.72 -9.23
CA LEU A 321 -16.30 1.71 -7.87
C LEU A 321 -17.75 2.20 -7.86
N PHE A 322 -18.62 1.45 -8.55
CA PHE A 322 -20.04 1.76 -8.68
C PHE A 322 -20.73 1.80 -7.30
N PRO A 323 -21.46 2.87 -6.96
CA PRO A 323 -22.14 3.00 -5.66
C PRO A 323 -23.18 1.91 -5.40
N LEU A 324 -23.22 1.39 -4.18
CA LEU A 324 -24.25 0.47 -3.72
C LEU A 324 -25.56 1.22 -3.47
N LYS A 325 -26.57 1.00 -4.32
CA LYS A 325 -27.87 1.67 -4.22
C LYS A 325 -28.83 0.87 -3.35
N ALA A 326 -29.44 1.51 -2.36
CA ALA A 326 -30.35 0.85 -1.43
C ALA A 326 -31.53 0.13 -2.08
N THR A 327 -32.05 0.63 -3.22
CA THR A 327 -33.21 0.04 -3.92
C THR A 327 -32.89 -1.24 -4.69
N GLU A 328 -31.63 -1.49 -5.01
CA GLU A 328 -31.17 -2.61 -5.84
C GLU A 328 -29.76 -3.03 -5.38
N ILE A 329 -29.61 -3.27 -4.06
CA ILE A 329 -28.29 -3.32 -3.44
C ILE A 329 -27.46 -4.51 -3.94
N VAL A 330 -28.08 -5.67 -4.10
CA VAL A 330 -27.42 -6.88 -4.62
C VAL A 330 -27.02 -6.71 -6.09
N GLU A 331 -27.87 -6.09 -6.91
CA GLU A 331 -27.52 -5.78 -8.30
C GLU A 331 -26.37 -4.78 -8.40
N SER A 332 -26.33 -3.81 -7.48
CA SER A 332 -25.25 -2.83 -7.40
C SER A 332 -23.93 -3.48 -6.99
N VAL A 333 -23.96 -4.44 -6.05
CA VAL A 333 -22.80 -5.26 -5.68
C VAL A 333 -22.29 -6.04 -6.89
N ALA A 334 -23.15 -6.75 -7.60
CA ALA A 334 -22.78 -7.52 -8.79
C ALA A 334 -22.15 -6.63 -9.87
N LYS A 335 -22.73 -5.45 -10.10
CA LYS A 335 -22.22 -4.48 -11.07
C LYS A 335 -20.86 -3.92 -10.65
N ARG A 336 -20.68 -3.56 -9.37
CA ARG A 336 -19.41 -3.09 -8.83
C ARG A 336 -18.33 -4.16 -8.98
N ILE A 337 -18.65 -5.41 -8.64
CA ILE A 337 -17.71 -6.53 -8.77
C ILE A 337 -17.23 -6.71 -10.22
N TYR A 338 -18.19 -6.76 -11.14
CA TYR A 338 -17.90 -6.88 -12.57
C TYR A 338 -17.05 -5.72 -13.10
N LEU A 339 -17.41 -4.47 -12.77
CA LEU A 339 -16.69 -3.30 -13.27
C LEU A 339 -15.25 -3.22 -12.74
N ILE A 340 -15.03 -3.56 -11.46
CA ILE A 340 -13.67 -3.64 -10.91
C ILE A 340 -12.87 -4.73 -11.63
N ARG A 341 -13.44 -5.93 -11.83
CA ARG A 341 -12.78 -6.99 -12.59
C ARG A 341 -12.40 -6.52 -14.00
N CYS A 342 -13.30 -5.85 -14.70
CA CYS A 342 -13.01 -5.27 -16.02
C CYS A 342 -11.88 -4.24 -15.97
N SER A 343 -11.89 -3.31 -15.00
CA SER A 343 -10.84 -2.30 -14.83
C SER A 343 -9.48 -2.91 -14.44
N LEU A 344 -9.48 -4.06 -13.75
CA LEU A 344 -8.27 -4.81 -13.51
C LEU A 344 -7.78 -5.44 -14.81
N VAL A 345 -8.60 -6.21 -15.53
CA VAL A 345 -8.13 -7.06 -16.64
C VAL A 345 -7.95 -6.30 -17.97
N HIS A 346 -8.81 -5.32 -18.28
CA HIS A 346 -8.94 -4.69 -19.60
C HIS A 346 -8.43 -3.25 -19.62
N SER A 347 -7.14 -3.08 -19.32
CA SER A 347 -6.49 -1.76 -19.23
C SER A 347 -6.53 -0.91 -20.51
N LYS A 348 -6.89 -1.48 -21.67
CA LYS A 348 -6.99 -0.74 -22.94
C LYS A 348 -8.35 -0.08 -23.20
N GLU A 349 -9.38 -0.45 -22.44
CA GLU A 349 -10.77 -0.07 -22.75
C GLU A 349 -11.36 0.97 -21.79
N ALA A 350 -10.64 1.33 -20.72
CA ALA A 350 -11.11 2.37 -19.81
C ALA A 350 -10.73 3.78 -20.31
N PRO A 351 -11.66 4.76 -20.22
CA PRO A 351 -11.33 6.16 -20.47
C PRO A 351 -10.34 6.68 -19.41
N ASN A 352 -9.35 7.47 -19.85
CA ASN A 352 -8.48 8.38 -19.06
C ASN A 352 -8.27 8.00 -17.57
N ASP A 353 -7.18 7.29 -17.26
CA ASP A 353 -6.68 7.04 -15.90
C ASP A 353 -7.65 6.34 -14.92
N ALA A 354 -8.77 5.79 -15.41
CA ALA A 354 -9.75 5.06 -14.62
C ALA A 354 -9.39 3.57 -14.36
N ASN A 355 -8.25 3.11 -14.89
CA ASN A 355 -7.78 1.73 -14.70
C ASN A 355 -7.07 1.55 -13.37
N PHE A 356 -7.19 0.35 -12.82
CA PHE A 356 -6.38 -0.06 -11.68
C PHE A 356 -5.04 -0.61 -12.15
N ILE A 357 -4.01 0.23 -12.09
CA ILE A 357 -2.63 -0.09 -12.41
C ILE A 357 -2.00 -0.81 -11.19
N PRO A 358 -1.28 -1.94 -11.40
CA PRO A 358 -0.57 -2.63 -10.33
C PRO A 358 0.33 -1.69 -9.52
N ASN A 359 0.38 -1.90 -8.20
CA ASN A 359 1.16 -1.12 -7.23
C ASN A 359 0.70 0.33 -7.01
N LEU A 360 0.10 1.00 -8.00
CA LEU A 360 -0.36 2.40 -7.87
C LEU A 360 -1.73 2.52 -7.19
N ASN A 361 -2.59 1.51 -7.31
CA ASN A 361 -3.97 1.57 -6.82
C ASN A 361 -4.30 0.50 -5.79
N ASP A 362 -3.29 -0.16 -5.25
CA ASP A 362 -3.42 -1.29 -4.33
C ASP A 362 -4.22 -0.91 -3.07
N GLU A 363 -4.03 0.28 -2.51
CA GLU A 363 -4.80 0.77 -1.35
C GLU A 363 -6.30 0.91 -1.64
N ILE A 364 -6.66 1.30 -2.86
CA ILE A 364 -8.06 1.42 -3.27
C ILE A 364 -8.66 0.03 -3.49
N ILE A 365 -7.90 -0.89 -4.09
CA ILE A 365 -8.32 -2.28 -4.27
C ILE A 365 -8.45 -3.02 -2.95
N ASP A 366 -7.57 -2.78 -1.98
CA ASP A 366 -7.64 -3.38 -0.64
C ASP A 366 -8.98 -3.12 0.05
N LYS A 367 -9.53 -1.91 -0.12
CA LYS A 367 -10.85 -1.56 0.39
C LYS A 367 -11.95 -2.41 -0.25
N GLU A 368 -11.76 -2.94 -1.46
CA GLU A 368 -12.75 -3.79 -2.15
C GLU A 368 -12.66 -5.28 -1.80
N ILE A 369 -11.52 -5.73 -1.22
CA ILE A 369 -11.28 -7.16 -0.95
C ILE A 369 -12.33 -7.74 -0.01
N SER A 370 -12.74 -6.99 1.01
CA SER A 370 -13.70 -7.48 2.00
C SER A 370 -15.08 -7.76 1.38
N LEU A 371 -15.53 -6.96 0.42
CA LEU A 371 -16.81 -7.14 -0.27
C LEU A 371 -16.78 -8.38 -1.18
N ILE A 372 -15.76 -8.50 -2.04
CA ILE A 372 -15.70 -9.63 -2.96
C ILE A 372 -15.43 -10.95 -2.22
N LYS A 373 -14.65 -10.94 -1.13
CA LYS A 373 -14.48 -12.11 -0.26
C LYS A 373 -15.82 -12.58 0.30
N TYR A 374 -16.63 -11.66 0.82
CA TYR A 374 -17.96 -11.97 1.35
C TYR A 374 -18.86 -12.60 0.29
N VAL A 375 -18.91 -12.03 -0.91
CA VAL A 375 -19.72 -12.59 -2.01
C VAL A 375 -19.17 -13.95 -2.45
N ALA A 376 -17.86 -14.10 -2.62
CA ALA A 376 -17.24 -15.36 -3.03
C ALA A 376 -17.50 -16.48 -2.02
N GLU A 377 -17.46 -16.19 -0.72
CA GLU A 377 -17.81 -17.15 0.34
C GLU A 377 -19.25 -17.63 0.20
N LYS A 378 -20.20 -16.70 0.03
CA LYS A 378 -21.63 -17.00 -0.12
C LYS A 378 -21.91 -17.81 -1.38
N VAL A 379 -21.26 -17.46 -2.48
CA VAL A 379 -21.31 -18.20 -3.74
C VAL A 379 -20.77 -19.62 -3.56
N LEU A 380 -19.61 -19.78 -2.92
CA LEU A 380 -18.99 -21.08 -2.70
C LEU A 380 -19.92 -22.02 -1.90
N TYR A 381 -20.53 -21.54 -0.82
CA TYR A 381 -21.49 -22.33 -0.04
C TYR A 381 -22.76 -22.66 -0.82
N LYS A 382 -23.32 -21.67 -1.53
CA LYS A 382 -24.60 -21.83 -2.24
C LYS A 382 -24.47 -22.76 -3.45
N TRP A 383 -23.43 -22.57 -4.25
CA TRP A 383 -23.34 -23.17 -5.58
C TRP A 383 -22.61 -24.50 -5.58
N SER A 384 -21.68 -24.77 -4.66
CA SER A 384 -21.04 -26.10 -4.56
C SER A 384 -22.04 -27.24 -4.28
N ASN A 385 -23.18 -26.90 -3.68
CA ASN A 385 -24.23 -27.86 -3.32
C ASN A 385 -25.43 -27.83 -4.30
N ALA A 386 -25.34 -27.05 -5.39
CA ALA A 386 -26.40 -26.99 -6.39
C ALA A 386 -26.32 -28.23 -7.31
N PRO A 387 -27.45 -28.84 -7.70
CA PRO A 387 -27.46 -29.96 -8.64
C PRO A 387 -26.76 -29.61 -9.97
N GLU A 388 -26.01 -30.56 -10.54
CA GLU A 388 -25.55 -30.48 -11.93
C GLU A 388 -26.68 -30.62 -12.95
#